data_AF-A0A7C5G8M8-F1
#
_entry.id   AF-A0A7C5G8M8-F1
#
_cell.length_a   1.000
_cell.length_b   1.000
_cell.length_c   1.000
_cell.angle_alpha   90.00
_cell.angle_beta   90.00
_cell.angle_gamma   90.00
#
_symmetry.space_group_name_H-M   'P 1'
#
loop_
_entity.id
_entity.type
_entity.pdbx_description
1 polymer ?
#
loop_
_entity_poly.entity_id
_entity_poly.type
_entity_poly.pdbx_seq_one_letter_code
_entity_poly.pdbx_strand_id
1 'polypeptide(L)'
;MRIKNIFSLLALSSIVFTYSSCNKKDPIVINEDEWLTTLTYTLTSTDGTAAVVMTFKDLDGDGGNAPEITGGTLISGMTYDGVITLSNESETPVEDITQEVQTEGVDHQFFF
;
A
#
# COMPACT_ATOMS: atom_id res chain seq x y z
N MET A 1 54.08 -19.03 31.50
CA MET A 1 52.66 -18.64 31.38
C MET A 1 52.16 -19.15 30.02
N ARG A 2 51.64 -20.38 29.97
CA ARG A 2 50.19 -20.68 29.91
C ARG A 2 49.59 -20.71 28.47
N ILE A 3 50.18 -21.44 27.53
CA ILE A 3 49.53 -21.78 26.23
C ILE A 3 48.26 -22.64 26.47
N LYS A 4 48.27 -23.49 27.50
CA LYS A 4 47.06 -24.21 27.97
C LYS A 4 45.93 -23.26 28.40
N ASN A 5 46.24 -22.03 28.85
CA ASN A 5 45.21 -21.05 29.20
C ASN A 5 44.74 -20.25 27.97
N ILE A 6 45.51 -20.21 26.88
CA ILE A 6 45.10 -19.59 25.62
C ILE A 6 44.05 -20.47 24.92
N PHE A 7 44.25 -21.80 24.90
CA PHE A 7 43.23 -22.73 24.41
C PHE A 7 41.94 -22.69 25.24
N SER A 8 42.06 -22.54 26.57
CA SER A 8 40.91 -22.40 27.47
C SER A 8 40.19 -21.06 27.30
N LEU A 9 40.91 -19.97 27.01
CA LEU A 9 40.30 -18.66 26.68
C LEU A 9 39.61 -18.67 25.31
N LEU A 10 40.16 -19.35 24.30
CA LEU A 10 39.55 -19.46 22.97
C LEU A 10 38.24 -20.26 23.01
N ALA A 11 38.21 -21.36 23.77
CA ALA A 11 37.01 -22.19 23.92
C ALA A 11 35.87 -21.47 24.66
N LEU A 12 36.20 -20.56 25.59
CA LEU A 12 35.20 -19.74 26.29
C LEU A 12 34.66 -18.61 25.42
N SER A 13 35.48 -18.05 24.51
CA SER A 13 35.06 -17.02 23.55
C SER A 13 34.10 -17.56 22.49
N SER A 14 34.22 -18.83 22.08
CA SER A 14 33.33 -19.43 21.08
C SER A 14 31.90 -19.69 21.58
N ILE A 15 31.70 -19.80 22.90
CA ILE A 15 30.37 -20.02 23.51
C ILE A 15 29.56 -18.71 23.59
N VAL A 16 30.21 -17.55 23.65
CA VAL A 16 29.51 -16.25 23.75
C VAL A 16 28.89 -15.85 22.40
N PHE A 17 29.46 -16.28 21.28
CA PHE A 17 28.93 -15.98 19.93
C PHE A 17 27.70 -16.82 19.54
N THR A 18 27.41 -17.93 20.23
CA THR A 18 26.28 -18.81 19.88
C THR A 18 24.94 -18.39 20.49
N TYR A 19 24.90 -17.35 21.34
CA TYR A 19 23.66 -16.91 22.01
C TYR A 19 22.93 -15.73 21.32
N SER A 20 23.44 -15.19 20.21
CA SER A 20 22.78 -14.08 19.49
C SER A 20 21.70 -14.50 18.48
N SER A 21 21.35 -15.78 18.37
CA SER A 21 20.33 -16.26 17.41
C SER A 21 18.95 -16.49 18.04
N CYS A 22 18.58 -15.75 19.08
CA CYS A 22 17.17 -15.56 19.40
C CYS A 22 16.65 -14.34 18.62
N ASN A 23 16.68 -14.46 17.29
CA ASN A 23 15.85 -13.61 16.46
C ASN A 23 14.44 -14.06 16.76
N LYS A 24 13.74 -13.34 17.63
CA LYS A 24 12.28 -13.36 17.60
C LYS A 24 11.96 -13.09 16.15
N LYS A 25 11.38 -14.07 15.45
CA LYS A 25 10.89 -13.79 14.10
C LYS A 25 9.99 -12.58 14.28
N ASP A 26 10.34 -11.48 13.61
CA ASP A 26 9.47 -10.33 13.59
C ASP A 26 8.06 -10.83 13.28
N PRO A 27 7.03 -10.32 13.97
CA PRO A 27 5.67 -10.75 13.70
C PRO A 27 5.44 -10.68 12.19
N ILE A 28 5.00 -11.79 11.62
CA ILE A 28 4.61 -11.82 10.21
C ILE A 28 3.47 -10.83 10.10
N VAL A 29 3.69 -9.71 9.40
CA VAL A 29 2.61 -8.83 9.00
C VAL A 29 1.74 -9.67 8.07
N ILE A 30 0.53 -9.99 8.50
CA ILE A 30 -0.48 -10.56 7.62
C ILE A 30 -0.89 -9.39 6.74
N ASN A 31 -0.47 -9.40 5.47
CA ASN A 31 -1.07 -8.54 4.46
C ASN A 31 -2.43 -9.19 4.16
N GLU A 32 -3.49 -8.47 4.49
CA GLU A 32 -4.87 -8.89 4.22
C GLU A 32 -5.16 -8.53 2.76
N ASP A 33 -5.82 -9.42 2.01
CA ASP A 33 -6.11 -9.17 0.59
C ASP A 33 -6.93 -7.87 0.44
N GLU A 34 -6.38 -6.85 -0.22
CA GLU A 34 -7.09 -5.58 -0.41
C GLU A 34 -8.14 -5.70 -1.52
N TRP A 35 -9.38 -5.30 -1.22
CA TRP A 35 -10.48 -5.34 -2.19
C TRP A 35 -10.93 -3.95 -2.62
N LEU A 36 -10.57 -3.55 -3.84
CA LEU A 36 -10.93 -2.24 -4.40
C LEU A 36 -12.21 -2.34 -5.22
N THR A 37 -13.27 -1.65 -4.78
CA THR A 37 -14.54 -1.60 -5.53
C THR A 37 -14.80 -0.24 -6.16
N THR A 38 -14.26 0.83 -5.56
CA THR A 38 -14.50 2.20 -6.03
C THR A 38 -13.19 2.95 -6.18
N LEU A 39 -13.05 3.63 -7.32
CA LEU A 39 -12.04 4.66 -7.56
C LEU A 39 -12.74 5.99 -7.80
N THR A 40 -12.35 7.01 -7.04
CA THR A 40 -12.76 8.40 -7.29
C THR A 40 -11.53 9.22 -7.68
N TYR A 41 -11.60 9.90 -8.83
CA TYR A 41 -10.57 10.80 -9.30
C TYR A 41 -11.09 12.22 -9.35
N THR A 42 -10.58 13.06 -8.45
CA THR A 42 -10.93 14.48 -8.35
C THR A 42 -9.84 15.32 -8.99
N LEU A 43 -10.21 16.09 -10.02
CA LEU A 43 -9.35 17.04 -10.70
C LEU A 43 -9.80 18.46 -10.36
N THR A 44 -8.90 19.26 -9.80
CA THR A 44 -9.12 20.69 -9.52
C THR A 44 -8.26 21.51 -10.46
N SER A 45 -8.84 22.43 -11.22
CA SER A 45 -8.03 23.29 -12.09
C SER A 45 -7.08 24.14 -11.27
N THR A 46 -5.85 24.34 -11.76
CA THR A 46 -4.82 25.10 -11.02
C THR A 46 -5.19 26.56 -10.80
N ASP A 47 -6.16 27.09 -11.56
CA ASP A 47 -6.73 28.43 -11.38
C ASP A 47 -7.96 28.46 -10.45
N GLY A 48 -8.40 27.30 -9.94
CA GLY A 48 -9.53 27.13 -9.03
C GLY A 48 -10.93 27.33 -9.64
N THR A 49 -11.03 27.45 -10.96
CA THR A 49 -12.30 27.75 -11.65
C THR A 49 -13.15 26.52 -11.96
N ALA A 50 -12.55 25.33 -11.97
CA ALA A 50 -13.22 24.08 -12.30
C ALA A 50 -12.83 22.95 -11.35
N ALA A 51 -13.80 22.12 -11.00
CA ALA A 51 -13.59 20.84 -10.34
C ALA A 51 -14.32 19.76 -11.16
N VAL A 52 -13.64 18.65 -11.43
CA VAL A 52 -14.17 17.51 -12.19
C VAL A 52 -13.97 16.28 -11.34
N VAL A 53 -15.07 15.59 -11.03
CA VAL A 53 -15.05 14.34 -10.26
C VAL A 53 -15.45 13.22 -11.20
N MET A 54 -14.56 12.23 -11.34
CA MET A 54 -14.78 11.03 -12.12
C MET A 54 -14.80 9.83 -11.18
N THR A 55 -15.65 8.85 -11.47
CA THR A 55 -15.78 7.65 -10.64
C THR A 55 -15.80 6.40 -11.49
N PHE A 56 -15.19 5.34 -10.98
CA PHE A 56 -15.40 3.97 -11.37
C PHE A 56 -15.91 3.22 -10.14
N LYS A 57 -16.99 2.45 -10.28
CA LYS A 57 -17.55 1.66 -9.20
C LYS A 57 -18.00 0.28 -9.71
N ASP A 58 -17.48 -0.75 -9.08
CA ASP A 58 -17.80 -2.15 -9.33
C ASP A 58 -17.84 -2.90 -7.99
N LEU A 59 -19.04 -3.25 -7.52
CA LEU A 59 -19.23 -3.87 -6.21
C LEU A 59 -19.17 -5.39 -6.22
N ASP A 60 -19.32 -6.02 -7.39
CA ASP A 60 -19.32 -7.48 -7.55
C ASP A 60 -18.14 -8.02 -8.35
N GLY A 61 -17.38 -7.13 -9.00
CA GLY A 61 -16.11 -7.45 -9.64
C GLY A 61 -16.28 -8.16 -10.98
N ASP A 62 -15.19 -8.75 -11.47
CA ASP A 62 -15.16 -9.36 -12.79
C ASP A 62 -16.21 -10.48 -12.96
N GLY A 63 -16.87 -10.49 -14.12
CA GLY A 63 -17.96 -11.41 -14.44
C GLY A 63 -19.31 -11.09 -13.77
N GLY A 64 -19.37 -10.04 -12.95
CA GLY A 64 -20.57 -9.51 -12.33
C GLY A 64 -21.38 -8.55 -13.22
N ASN A 65 -21.98 -7.54 -12.60
CA ASN A 65 -22.65 -6.47 -13.32
C ASN A 65 -21.63 -5.57 -14.02
N ALA A 66 -22.06 -4.83 -15.05
CA ALA A 66 -21.19 -3.82 -15.64
C ALA A 66 -20.90 -2.71 -14.60
N PRO A 67 -19.67 -2.17 -14.56
CA PRO A 67 -19.32 -1.12 -13.61
C PRO A 67 -20.08 0.17 -13.89
N GLU A 68 -20.38 0.92 -12.84
CA GLU A 68 -20.89 2.28 -12.92
C GLU A 68 -19.72 3.25 -13.14
N ILE A 69 -19.70 3.94 -14.29
CA ILE A 69 -18.64 4.88 -14.65
C ILE A 69 -19.21 6.28 -14.82
N THR A 70 -18.66 7.22 -14.05
CA THR A 70 -18.91 8.67 -14.22
C THR A 70 -17.67 9.31 -14.82
N GLY A 71 -17.77 9.75 -16.07
CA GLY A 71 -16.73 10.52 -16.74
C GLY A 71 -16.74 12.00 -16.38
N GLY A 72 -15.80 12.75 -16.96
CA GLY A 72 -15.67 14.19 -16.76
C GLY A 72 -15.28 14.90 -18.05
N THR A 73 -15.71 16.16 -18.20
CA THR A 73 -15.31 17.01 -19.33
C THR A 73 -14.22 17.97 -18.88
N LEU A 74 -13.06 17.91 -19.53
CA LEU A 74 -11.94 18.80 -19.23
C LEU A 74 -11.92 20.01 -20.16
N ILE A 75 -11.43 21.13 -19.64
CA ILE A 75 -11.22 22.35 -20.43
C ILE A 75 -9.89 22.20 -21.19
N SER A 76 -9.94 22.38 -22.50
CA SER A 76 -8.74 22.31 -23.34
C SER A 76 -7.70 23.36 -22.92
N GLY A 77 -6.44 22.93 -22.74
CA GLY A 77 -5.34 23.80 -22.33
C GLY A 77 -5.32 24.13 -20.83
N MET A 78 -6.23 23.56 -20.03
CA MET A 78 -6.23 23.73 -18.57
C MET A 78 -5.35 22.69 -17.88
N THR A 79 -4.64 23.11 -16.84
CA THR A 79 -3.88 22.20 -15.95
C THR A 79 -4.72 21.90 -14.72
N TYR A 80 -4.64 20.66 -14.24
CA TYR A 80 -5.39 20.19 -13.08
C TYR A 80 -4.47 19.52 -12.06
N ASP A 81 -4.72 19.77 -10.78
CA ASP A 81 -4.20 18.98 -9.67
C ASP A 81 -5.17 17.81 -9.40
N GLY A 82 -4.63 16.60 -9.44
CA GLY A 82 -5.42 15.37 -9.32
C GLY A 82 -5.25 14.65 -7.99
N VAL A 83 -6.35 14.17 -7.42
CA VAL A 83 -6.38 13.34 -6.22
C VAL A 83 -7.19 12.07 -6.50
N ILE A 84 -6.56 10.91 -6.30
CA ILE A 84 -7.21 9.59 -6.38
C ILE A 84 -7.52 9.13 -4.95
N THR A 85 -8.73 8.64 -4.74
CA THR A 85 -9.14 7.93 -3.52
C THR A 85 -9.73 6.57 -3.89
N LEU A 86 -9.42 5.56 -3.09
CA LEU A 86 -9.77 4.16 -3.33
C LEU A 86 -10.52 3.61 -2.11
N SER A 87 -11.58 2.84 -2.34
CA SER A 87 -12.36 2.28 -1.23
C SER A 87 -12.99 0.92 -1.56
N ASN A 88 -13.27 0.17 -0.49
CA ASN A 88 -14.12 -1.01 -0.50
C ASN A 88 -15.53 -0.64 -0.01
N GLU A 89 -16.42 -0.36 -0.95
CA GLU A 89 -17.83 -0.07 -0.70
C GLU A 89 -18.71 -1.33 -0.61
N SER A 90 -18.14 -2.53 -0.76
CA SER A 90 -18.86 -3.78 -0.54
C SER A 90 -19.00 -4.14 0.95
N GLU A 91 -18.19 -3.50 1.81
CA GLU A 91 -18.16 -3.74 3.24
C GLU A 91 -18.94 -2.71 4.06
N THR A 92 -19.18 -3.03 5.33
CA THR A 92 -19.83 -2.13 6.29
C THR A 92 -19.12 -2.22 7.64
N PRO A 93 -18.39 -1.16 8.05
CA PRO A 93 -18.26 0.14 7.39
C PRO A 93 -17.49 0.09 6.05
N VAL A 94 -17.70 1.10 5.20
CA VAL A 94 -16.88 1.29 3.99
C VAL A 94 -15.42 1.49 4.40
N GLU A 95 -14.53 0.76 3.76
CA GLU A 95 -13.09 0.81 4.04
C GLU A 95 -12.37 1.74 3.05
N ASP A 96 -11.41 2.52 3.56
CA ASP A 96 -10.53 3.36 2.75
C ASP A 96 -9.21 2.63 2.50
N ILE A 97 -9.00 2.23 1.24
CA ILE A 97 -7.85 1.45 0.78
C ILE A 97 -6.72 2.37 0.29
N THR A 98 -6.95 3.69 0.28
CA THR A 98 -5.99 4.67 -0.26
C THR A 98 -4.66 4.62 0.47
N GLN A 99 -4.67 4.47 1.79
CA GLN A 99 -3.45 4.48 2.61
C GLN A 99 -2.65 3.20 2.45
N GLU A 100 -3.31 2.06 2.26
CA GLU A 100 -2.67 0.75 2.08
C GLU A 100 -1.94 0.73 0.74
N VAL A 101 -2.63 1.08 -0.34
CA VAL A 101 -2.03 1.18 -1.69
C VAL A 101 -0.83 2.14 -1.73
N GLN A 102 -0.88 3.26 -1.00
CA GLN A 102 0.27 4.16 -0.89
C GLN A 102 1.44 3.55 -0.13
N THR A 103 1.16 2.78 0.92
CA THR A 103 2.18 2.13 1.76
C THR A 103 2.87 1.01 1.01
N GLU A 104 2.10 0.26 0.22
CA GLU A 104 2.55 -0.91 -0.53
C GLU A 104 3.03 -0.59 -1.95
N GLY A 105 3.15 0.67 -2.32
CA GLY A 105 3.18 1.16 -3.71
C GLY A 105 4.14 0.52 -4.73
N VAL A 106 5.06 -0.38 -4.37
CA VAL A 106 5.77 -1.26 -5.33
C VAL A 106 4.87 -2.36 -5.90
N ASP A 107 3.82 -2.73 -5.19
CA ASP A 107 2.88 -3.79 -5.54
C ASP A 107 1.70 -3.26 -6.37
N HIS A 108 1.49 -1.94 -6.38
CA HIS A 108 0.39 -1.25 -7.07
C HIS A 108 0.90 -0.27 -8.15
N GLN A 109 0.18 -0.12 -9.26
CA GLN A 109 0.59 0.75 -10.37
C GLN A 109 -0.58 1.57 -10.93
N PHE A 110 -0.33 2.86 -11.15
CA PHE A 110 -1.25 3.76 -11.87
C PHE A 110 -0.69 4.12 -13.24
N PHE A 111 -1.56 4.20 -14.23
CA PHE A 111 -1.26 4.61 -15.60
C PHE A 111 -2.08 5.86 -15.95
N PHE A 112 -1.45 6.83 -16.61
CA PHE A 112 -2.02 8.14 -16.94
C PHE A 112 -1.92 8.43 -18.44
#